data_AF-A0A660HUV6-F1
#
_entry.id   AF-A0A660HUV6-F1
#
_cell.length_a   1.000
_cell.length_b   1.000
_cell.length_c   1.000
_cell.angle_alpha   90.00
_cell.angle_beta   90.00
_cell.angle_gamma   90.00
#
_symmetry.space_group_name_H-M   'P 1'
#
loop_
_entity.id
_entity.type
_entity.pdbx_description
1 polymer ?
#
loop_
_entity_poly.entity_id
_entity_poly.type
_entity_poly.pdbx_seq_one_letter_code
_entity_poly.pdbx_strand_id
1 'polypeptide(L)'
;MLFYGKDLTDNVIGRSTTYTGDSTKAYSIAQMVDGPGTYDATPNGKSALIAHELGHNFAANHNEAFKWMEGSTQVYSTMTGGWVTDSVMRCRFSSNDGVHGNSTCNNIQHVQSTKTTVAGFQ
;
A
#
# COMPACT_ATOMS: atom_id res chain seq x y z
N MET A 1 1.63 2.75 -13.29
CA MET A 1 0.85 3.49 -12.29
C MET A 1 0.18 4.67 -12.98
N LEU A 2 -1.12 4.85 -12.80
CA LEU A 2 -1.86 6.04 -13.23
C LEU A 2 -2.17 6.90 -12.01
N PHE A 3 -1.82 8.18 -12.06
CA PHE A 3 -2.26 9.17 -11.10
C PHE A 3 -3.57 9.78 -11.57
N TYR A 4 -4.65 9.57 -10.81
CA TYR A 4 -5.99 9.92 -11.22
C TYR A 4 -6.49 11.16 -10.47
N GLY A 5 -6.73 12.25 -11.20
CA GLY A 5 -7.09 13.56 -10.63
C GLY A 5 -8.59 13.75 -10.39
N LYS A 6 -9.36 12.67 -10.24
CA LYS A 6 -10.81 12.69 -10.00
C LYS A 6 -11.19 11.57 -9.03
N ASP A 7 -12.42 11.63 -8.52
CA ASP A 7 -12.97 10.56 -7.70
C ASP A 7 -13.17 9.27 -8.48
N LEU A 8 -12.77 8.15 -7.89
CA LEU A 8 -13.17 6.82 -8.35
C LEU A 8 -14.63 6.57 -7.97
N THR A 9 -15.38 5.92 -8.85
CA THR A 9 -16.85 5.85 -8.75
C THR A 9 -17.36 4.83 -7.74
N ASP A 10 -16.51 3.97 -7.18
CA ASP A 10 -16.89 2.80 -6.38
C ASP A 10 -16.34 2.82 -4.94
N ASN A 11 -16.30 4.01 -4.33
CA ASN A 11 -15.98 4.22 -2.92
C ASN A 11 -14.63 3.63 -2.48
N VAL A 12 -13.64 3.69 -3.37
CA VAL A 12 -12.23 3.37 -3.11
C VAL A 12 -11.37 4.55 -3.55
N ILE A 13 -10.11 4.57 -3.10
CA ILE A 13 -9.14 5.62 -3.45
C ILE A 13 -8.00 5.09 -4.34
N GLY A 14 -7.93 3.77 -4.54
CA GLY A 14 -6.92 3.13 -5.37
C GLY A 14 -7.34 1.75 -5.83
N ARG A 15 -6.71 1.28 -6.91
CA ARG A 15 -6.91 -0.05 -7.49
C ARG A 15 -5.59 -0.56 -8.04
N SER A 16 -5.34 -1.84 -7.87
CA SER A 16 -4.14 -2.50 -8.36
C SER A 16 -4.42 -3.93 -8.75
N THR A 17 -3.49 -4.50 -9.51
CA THR A 17 -3.46 -5.92 -9.84
C THR A 17 -2.31 -6.57 -9.10
N THR A 18 -2.64 -7.44 -8.15
CA THR A 18 -1.60 -8.13 -7.38
C THR A 18 -0.75 -9.00 -8.31
N TYR A 19 0.57 -8.91 -8.18
CA TYR A 19 1.46 -9.77 -8.94
C TYR A 19 1.37 -11.22 -8.45
N THR A 20 1.15 -12.15 -9.38
CA THR A 20 0.99 -13.59 -9.11
C THR A 20 1.93 -14.46 -9.96
N GLY A 21 2.99 -13.88 -10.54
CA GLY A 21 3.84 -14.55 -11.53
C GLY A 21 3.57 -14.14 -12.99
N ASP A 22 2.52 -13.35 -13.23
CA ASP A 22 2.05 -12.96 -14.57
C ASP A 22 2.47 -11.52 -14.92
N SER A 23 3.10 -11.34 -16.08
CA SER A 23 3.60 -10.06 -16.57
C SER A 23 2.50 -9.11 -17.07
N THR A 24 1.27 -9.60 -17.22
CA THR A 24 0.08 -8.78 -17.53
C THR A 24 -0.55 -8.15 -16.28
N LYS A 25 0.07 -8.33 -15.11
CA LYS A 25 -0.31 -7.72 -13.82
C LYS A 25 0.66 -6.58 -13.48
N ALA A 26 0.64 -6.14 -12.22
CA ALA A 26 1.49 -5.06 -11.72
C ALA A 26 1.16 -3.65 -12.29
N TYR A 27 -0.10 -3.42 -12.61
CA TYR A 27 -0.64 -2.10 -12.90
C TYR A 27 -1.53 -1.61 -11.77
N SER A 28 -1.46 -0.31 -11.48
CA SER A 28 -2.31 0.35 -10.49
C SER A 28 -2.73 1.75 -10.90
N ILE A 29 -3.78 2.21 -10.23
CA ILE A 29 -4.34 3.56 -10.28
C ILE A 29 -4.43 4.06 -8.83
N ALA A 30 -4.03 5.31 -8.60
CA ALA A 30 -4.18 5.97 -7.30
C ALA A 30 -4.86 7.33 -7.48
N GLN A 31 -5.87 7.61 -6.66
CA GLN A 31 -6.59 8.89 -6.62
C GLN A 31 -5.73 9.97 -5.96
N MET A 32 -5.61 11.12 -6.62
CA MET A 32 -4.77 12.26 -6.21
C MET A 32 -5.57 13.44 -5.63
N VAL A 33 -6.87 13.28 -5.52
CA VAL A 33 -7.82 14.23 -4.91
C VAL A 33 -8.41 13.60 -3.65
N ASP A 34 -9.00 14.42 -2.80
CA ASP A 34 -9.71 14.01 -1.60
C ASP A 34 -10.66 12.85 -1.93
N GLY A 35 -10.69 11.84 -1.06
CA GLY A 35 -11.51 10.66 -1.25
C GLY A 35 -12.69 10.63 -0.30
N PRO A 36 -13.57 9.62 -0.44
CA PRO A 36 -14.60 9.38 0.56
C PRO A 36 -13.96 9.08 1.92
N GLY A 37 -14.56 9.62 2.99
CA GLY A 37 -14.11 9.36 4.37
C GLY A 37 -13.00 10.30 4.84
N THR A 38 -11.84 9.75 5.17
CA THR A 38 -10.73 10.43 5.86
C THR A 38 -9.44 10.52 5.03
N TYR A 39 -9.55 10.29 3.71
CA TYR A 39 -8.44 10.44 2.77
C TYR A 39 -8.43 11.86 2.22
N ASP A 40 -7.50 12.68 2.71
CA ASP A 40 -7.44 14.12 2.39
C ASP A 40 -6.40 14.42 1.29
N ALA A 41 -5.88 13.37 0.64
CA ALA A 41 -4.89 13.47 -0.43
C ALA A 41 -3.70 14.41 -0.10
N THR A 42 -3.30 14.47 1.18
CA THR A 42 -2.14 15.24 1.61
C THR A 42 -0.85 14.64 1.01
N PRO A 43 0.31 15.31 1.09
CA PRO A 43 1.56 14.71 0.65
C PRO A 43 1.83 13.33 1.28
N ASN A 44 1.49 13.13 2.57
CA ASN A 44 1.62 11.82 3.20
C ASN A 44 0.55 10.85 2.71
N GLY A 45 -0.71 11.29 2.61
CA GLY A 45 -1.80 10.47 2.11
C GLY A 45 -1.52 9.90 0.72
N LYS A 46 -1.14 10.77 -0.22
CA LYS A 46 -0.74 10.38 -1.58
C LYS A 46 0.43 9.40 -1.58
N SER A 47 1.46 9.67 -0.77
CA SER A 47 2.65 8.81 -0.70
C SER A 47 2.30 7.41 -0.18
N ALA A 48 1.48 7.34 0.88
CA ALA A 48 1.07 6.07 1.47
C ALA A 48 0.13 5.28 0.55
N LEU A 49 -0.80 5.94 -0.13
CA LEU A 49 -1.65 5.30 -1.14
C LEU A 49 -0.83 4.78 -2.32
N ILE A 50 0.09 5.58 -2.86
CA ILE A 50 0.98 5.14 -3.95
C ILE A 50 1.79 3.92 -3.51
N ALA A 51 2.34 3.94 -2.29
CA ALA A 51 3.08 2.81 -1.74
C ALA A 51 2.18 1.57 -1.56
N HIS A 52 0.92 1.74 -1.13
CA HIS A 52 -0.06 0.66 -1.00
C HIS A 52 -0.33 -0.02 -2.34
N GLU A 53 -0.66 0.78 -3.35
CA GLU A 53 -0.98 0.29 -4.68
C GLU A 53 0.23 -0.31 -5.42
N LEU A 54 1.44 0.21 -5.15
CA LEU A 54 2.67 -0.43 -5.59
C LEU A 54 2.94 -1.73 -4.83
N GLY A 55 2.60 -1.81 -3.54
CA GLY A 55 2.73 -3.01 -2.74
C GLY A 55 2.04 -4.21 -3.40
N HIS A 56 0.79 -4.06 -3.83
CA HIS A 56 0.08 -5.09 -4.59
C HIS A 56 0.84 -5.52 -5.85
N ASN A 57 1.38 -4.58 -6.63
CA ASN A 57 2.19 -4.89 -7.81
C ASN A 57 3.43 -5.72 -7.51
N PHE A 58 3.89 -5.74 -6.25
CA PHE A 58 5.01 -6.54 -5.78
C PHE A 58 4.57 -7.69 -4.85
N ALA A 59 3.34 -8.17 -5.01
CA ALA A 59 2.73 -9.28 -4.29
C ALA A 59 2.50 -9.07 -2.78
N ALA A 60 2.65 -7.84 -2.28
CA ALA A 60 2.23 -7.52 -0.92
C ALA A 60 0.70 -7.60 -0.80
N ASN A 61 0.21 -7.97 0.38
CA ASN A 61 -1.20 -8.26 0.62
C ASN A 61 -1.70 -7.67 1.95
N HIS A 62 -3.02 -7.49 2.05
CA HIS A 62 -3.65 -6.92 3.24
C HIS A 62 -3.60 -7.84 4.46
N ASN A 63 -3.57 -9.17 4.27
CA ASN A 63 -3.56 -10.13 5.37
C ASN A 63 -2.28 -10.06 6.21
N GLU A 64 -1.20 -9.58 5.59
CA GLU A 64 0.09 -9.37 6.25
C GLU A 64 0.30 -7.92 6.70
N ALA A 65 -0.74 -7.07 6.64
CA ALA A 65 -0.68 -5.74 7.20
C ALA A 65 -0.44 -5.81 8.72
N PHE A 66 0.32 -4.86 9.22
CA PHE A 66 0.64 -4.74 10.63
C PHE A 66 0.37 -3.33 11.15
N LYS A 67 0.14 -3.22 12.46
CA LYS A 67 0.00 -1.97 13.18
C LYS A 67 0.87 -2.00 14.44
N TRP A 68 1.43 -0.88 14.82
CA TRP A 68 2.31 -0.76 15.99
C TRP A 68 2.09 0.57 16.68
N MET A 69 2.74 0.75 17.83
CA MET A 69 2.69 1.99 18.59
C MET A 69 3.92 2.85 18.29
N GLU A 70 3.70 4.10 17.89
CA GLU A 70 4.71 5.17 17.89
C GLU A 70 4.39 6.12 19.05
N GLY A 71 5.10 5.96 20.16
CA GLY A 71 4.73 6.60 21.43
C GLY A 71 3.36 6.11 21.90
N SER A 72 2.39 7.03 22.05
CA SER A 72 1.00 6.71 22.41
C SER A 72 0.05 6.59 21.21
N THR A 73 0.57 6.65 19.98
CA THR A 73 -0.24 6.64 18.76
C THR A 73 -0.14 5.30 18.05
N GLN A 74 -1.28 4.65 17.79
CA GLN A 74 -1.32 3.46 16.94
C GLN A 74 -1.20 3.90 15.48
N VAL A 75 -0.23 3.33 14.77
CA VAL A 75 0.04 3.59 13.35
C VAL A 75 -0.04 2.31 12.53
N TYR A 76 -0.16 2.45 11.22
CA TYR A 76 -0.55 1.37 10.32
C TYR A 76 0.44 1.22 9.18
N SER A 77 0.84 -0.01 8.89
CA SER A 77 1.71 -0.35 7.77
C SER A 77 1.03 -0.04 6.42
N THR A 78 1.85 0.07 5.38
CA THR A 78 1.44 0.37 4.01
C THR A 78 0.26 -0.44 3.53
N MET A 79 0.23 -1.76 3.77
CA MET A 79 -0.80 -2.67 3.23
C MET A 79 -2.07 -2.76 4.08
N THR A 80 -2.25 -1.88 5.07
CA THR A 80 -3.47 -1.88 5.87
C THR A 80 -4.69 -1.68 4.97
N GLY A 81 -5.61 -2.65 5.01
CA GLY A 81 -6.86 -2.58 4.26
C GLY A 81 -7.79 -1.54 4.88
N GLY A 82 -8.30 -0.64 4.04
CA GLY A 82 -9.08 0.51 4.48
C GLY A 82 -8.21 1.71 4.87
N TRP A 83 -8.73 2.91 4.59
CA TRP A 83 -8.05 4.14 4.96
C TRP A 83 -8.48 4.59 6.35
N VAL A 84 -7.51 4.93 7.22
CA VAL A 84 -7.79 5.40 8.59
C VAL A 84 -7.72 6.93 8.66
N THR A 85 -6.54 7.48 8.40
CA THR A 85 -6.29 8.92 8.20
C THR A 85 -4.86 9.10 7.74
N ASP A 86 -4.61 10.16 6.99
CA ASP A 86 -3.30 10.57 6.51
C ASP A 86 -2.25 10.64 7.64
N SER A 87 -2.62 10.95 8.89
CA SER A 87 -1.66 11.11 9.99
C SER A 87 -1.10 9.81 10.57
N VAL A 88 -1.77 8.66 10.39
CA VAL A 88 -1.41 7.36 11.02
C VAL A 88 -1.05 6.28 10.01
N MET A 89 -1.34 6.49 8.72
CA MET A 89 -0.86 5.63 7.65
C MET A 89 0.64 5.88 7.43
N ARG A 90 1.42 4.81 7.34
CA ARG A 90 2.88 4.87 7.14
C ARG A 90 3.27 4.29 5.79
N CYS A 91 4.19 4.96 5.11
CA CYS A 91 4.90 4.43 3.94
C CYS A 91 5.96 3.38 4.36
N ARG A 92 5.52 2.34 5.06
CA ARG A 92 6.36 1.25 5.55
C ARG A 92 5.61 -0.08 5.43
N PHE A 93 6.15 -1.00 4.63
CA PHE A 93 5.68 -2.38 4.60
C PHE A 93 5.99 -3.07 5.93
N SER A 94 5.11 -3.99 6.33
CA SER A 94 5.37 -4.83 7.49
C SER A 94 6.63 -5.68 7.28
N SER A 95 7.37 -5.90 8.36
CA SER A 95 8.67 -6.57 8.34
C SER A 95 8.87 -7.49 9.54
N ASN A 96 9.58 -8.59 9.37
CA ASN A 96 9.92 -9.51 10.46
C ASN A 96 11.06 -8.97 11.37
N ASP A 97 10.93 -7.74 11.86
CA ASP A 97 11.86 -7.08 12.78
C ASP A 97 11.36 -7.06 14.24
N GLY A 98 10.17 -7.61 14.49
CA GLY A 98 9.54 -7.66 15.81
C GLY A 98 8.91 -6.35 16.28
N VAL A 99 8.98 -5.28 15.49
CA VAL A 99 8.43 -3.96 15.82
C VAL A 99 7.36 -3.55 14.81
N HIS A 100 7.66 -3.69 13.53
CA HIS A 100 6.81 -3.25 12.42
C HIS A 100 6.16 -4.44 11.71
N GLY A 101 6.25 -5.63 12.30
CA GLY A 101 5.71 -6.88 11.78
C GLY A 101 6.27 -8.08 12.53
N ASN A 102 6.01 -9.26 12.00
CA ASN A 102 6.42 -10.54 12.58
C ASN A 102 6.52 -11.59 11.46
N SER A 103 6.71 -12.86 11.81
CA SER A 103 6.87 -13.96 10.85
C SER A 103 5.65 -14.19 9.96
N THR A 104 4.45 -13.72 10.36
CA THR A 104 3.20 -13.82 9.60
C THR A 104 2.75 -12.48 9.00
N CYS A 105 3.49 -11.39 9.24
CA CYS A 105 3.20 -10.06 8.72
C CYS A 105 4.51 -9.46 8.20
N ASN A 106 4.92 -9.89 7.00
CA ASN A 106 6.25 -9.61 6.45
C ASN A 106 6.19 -9.18 4.98
N ASN A 107 5.30 -8.24 4.66
CA ASN A 107 5.08 -7.78 3.28
C ASN A 107 6.36 -7.32 2.57
N ILE A 108 7.36 -6.81 3.30
CA ILE A 108 8.64 -6.41 2.69
C ILE A 108 9.36 -7.57 2.01
N GLN A 109 9.18 -8.81 2.46
CA GLN A 109 9.77 -10.00 1.85
C GLN A 109 9.20 -10.24 0.45
N HIS A 110 7.88 -10.10 0.27
CA HIS A 110 7.24 -10.18 -1.04
C HIS A 110 7.81 -9.13 -1.99
N VAL A 111 7.86 -7.87 -1.53
CA VAL A 111 8.42 -6.77 -2.33
C VAL A 111 9.87 -7.04 -2.75
N GLN A 112 10.71 -7.50 -1.82
CA GLN A 112 12.10 -7.81 -2.10
C GLN A 112 12.27 -8.97 -3.09
N SER A 113 11.42 -9.99 -3.00
CA SER A 113 11.49 -11.18 -3.84
C SER A 113 10.99 -10.95 -5.28
N THR A 114 10.10 -9.97 -5.49
CA THR A 114 9.42 -9.77 -6.77
C THR A 114 9.92 -8.56 -7.56
N LYS A 115 10.54 -7.57 -6.89
CA LYS A 115 10.94 -6.29 -7.52
C LYS A 115 11.78 -6.45 -8.80
N THR A 116 12.70 -7.41 -8.84
CA THR A 116 13.57 -7.63 -10.01
C THR A 116 12.78 -8.19 -11.19
N THR A 117 11.83 -9.10 -10.92
CA THR A 117 10.98 -9.68 -11.95
C THR A 117 10.03 -8.66 -12.53
N VAL A 118 9.35 -7.89 -11.68
CA VAL A 118 8.40 -6.85 -12.10
C VAL A 118 9.09 -5.73 -12.88
N ALA A 119 10.33 -5.37 -12.52
CA ALA A 119 11.12 -4.40 -13.27
C ALA A 119 11.46 -4.85 -14.70
N GLY A 120 11.35 -6.15 -15.01
CA GLY A 120 11.60 -6.72 -16.32
C GLY A 120 10.37 -6.82 -17.24
N PHE A 121 9.18 -6.41 -16.78
CA PHE A 121 7.98 -6.42 -17.62
C PHE A 121 8.07 -5.33 -18.71
N GLN A 122 7.63 -5.68 -19.91
CA GLN A 122 7.65 -4.85 -21.12
C GLN A 122 6.23 -4.55 -21.57
#